data_AF-A0A4Q3BTM2-F1
#
_entry.id   AF-A0A4Q3BTM2-F1
#
_cell.length_a   1.000
_cell.length_b   1.000
_cell.length_c   1.000
_cell.angle_alpha   90.00
_cell.angle_beta   90.00
_cell.angle_gamma   90.00
#
_symmetry.space_group_name_H-M   'P 1'
#
loop_
_entity.id
_entity.type
_entity.pdbx_description
1 polymer ?
#
loop_
_entity_poly.entity_id
_entity_poly.type
_entity_poly.pdbx_seq_one_letter_code
_entity_poly.pdbx_strand_id
1 'polypeptide(L)'
;MPLKEAKNFIAENENYDRGLYTGFLGPVDEQDNMQLYVNLRCMQFTQNEAVLYAGAGIVKGSDPEKEWQETQQKMRTLLDVMDDL
;
A
#
# COMPACT_ATOMS: atom_id res chain seq x y z
N MET A 1 -8.85 16.79 -5.18
CA MET A 1 -9.69 15.57 -5.16
C MET A 1 -10.22 15.40 -3.75
N PRO A 2 -11.51 15.07 -3.56
CA PRO A 2 -12.09 15.10 -2.23
C PRO A 2 -11.86 13.77 -1.50
N LEU A 3 -11.30 13.86 -0.29
CA LEU A 3 -10.73 12.73 0.45
C LEU A 3 -11.78 11.68 0.84
N LYS A 4 -12.98 12.13 1.20
CA LYS A 4 -14.04 11.26 1.73
C LYS A 4 -14.57 10.34 0.64
N GLU A 5 -14.80 10.87 -0.54
CA GLU A 5 -15.31 10.18 -1.71
C GLU A 5 -14.28 9.17 -2.22
N ALA A 6 -12.99 9.55 -2.24
CA ALA A 6 -11.92 8.62 -2.57
C ALA A 6 -11.83 7.45 -1.57
N LYS A 7 -11.96 7.73 -0.27
CA LYS A 7 -11.98 6.69 0.77
C LYS A 7 -13.18 5.76 0.65
N ASN A 8 -14.37 6.31 0.40
CA ASN A 8 -15.58 5.52 0.20
C ASN A 8 -15.45 4.62 -1.03
N PHE A 9 -14.99 5.18 -2.16
CA PHE A 9 -14.75 4.40 -3.37
C PHE A 9 -13.79 3.24 -3.13
N ILE A 10 -12.68 3.47 -2.42
CA ILE A 10 -11.74 2.42 -2.04
C ILE A 10 -12.43 1.35 -1.20
N ALA A 11 -13.15 1.74 -0.15
CA ALA A 11 -13.83 0.79 0.74
C ALA A 11 -14.93 -0.03 0.05
N GLU A 12 -15.58 0.53 -0.97
CA GLU A 12 -16.61 -0.14 -1.77
C GLU A 12 -16.04 -1.11 -2.81
N ASN A 13 -14.80 -0.91 -3.26
CA ASN A 13 -14.21 -1.66 -4.38
C ASN A 13 -13.09 -2.63 -3.95
N GLU A 14 -12.45 -2.43 -2.79
CA GLU A 14 -11.43 -3.33 -2.27
C GLU A 14 -12.04 -4.29 -1.24
N ASN A 15 -12.11 -5.57 -1.60
CA ASN A 15 -12.70 -6.63 -0.76
C ASN A 15 -11.72 -7.20 0.27
N TYR A 16 -10.79 -6.38 0.78
CA TYR A 16 -9.79 -6.78 1.75
C TYR A 16 -9.47 -5.65 2.73
N ASP A 17 -8.97 -6.00 3.91
CA ASP A 17 -8.45 -5.03 4.88
C ASP A 17 -7.02 -4.62 4.49
N ARG A 18 -6.79 -3.32 4.34
CA ARG A 18 -5.46 -2.77 4.07
C ARG A 18 -4.53 -2.90 5.28
N GLY A 19 -5.05 -3.09 6.49
CA GLY A 19 -4.25 -3.13 7.70
C GLY A 19 -3.39 -1.86 7.83
N LEU A 20 -2.07 -2.02 7.85
CA LEU A 20 -1.13 -0.90 7.92
C LEU A 20 -0.79 -0.28 6.56
N TYR A 21 -1.22 -0.87 5.44
CA TYR A 21 -0.93 -0.37 4.10
C TYR A 21 -1.60 1.00 3.86
N THR A 22 -0.84 1.95 3.32
CA THR A 22 -1.22 3.37 3.15
C THR A 22 -1.46 4.14 4.47
N GLY A 23 -1.13 3.52 5.61
CA GLY A 23 -1.06 4.17 6.92
C GLY A 23 0.24 4.92 7.16
N PHE A 24 0.51 5.28 8.42
CA PHE A 24 1.74 5.93 8.85
C PHE A 24 2.51 5.07 9.85
N LEU A 25 3.83 5.07 9.74
CA LEU A 25 4.75 4.38 10.65
C LEU A 25 5.93 5.28 10.98
N GLY A 26 6.44 5.19 12.20
CA GLY A 26 7.69 5.84 12.58
C GLY A 26 7.81 6.09 14.08
N PRO A 27 8.98 6.56 14.53
CA PRO A 27 9.23 6.80 15.95
C PRO A 27 8.40 7.98 16.47
N VAL A 28 7.92 7.81 17.70
CA VAL A 28 7.33 8.85 18.55
C VAL A 28 8.10 8.79 19.86
N ASP A 29 8.66 9.92 20.30
CA ASP A 29 9.38 10.00 21.57
C ASP A 29 8.48 10.55 22.70
N GLU A 30 8.99 10.49 23.93
CA GLU A 30 8.30 10.99 25.14
C GLU A 30 8.15 12.53 25.17
N GLN A 31 8.76 13.23 24.22
CA GLN A 31 8.77 14.69 24.09
C GLN A 31 7.86 15.16 22.94
N ASP A 32 6.99 14.27 22.45
CA ASP A 32 6.08 14.49 21.32
C ASP A 32 6.77 14.80 19.99
N ASN A 33 8.06 14.48 19.83
CA ASN A 33 8.69 14.52 18.52
C ASN A 33 8.31 13.27 17.72
N MET A 34 7.81 13.49 16.50
CA MET A 34 7.31 12.43 15.63
C MET A 34 7.98 12.51 14.26
N GLN A 35 8.50 11.39 13.77
CA GLN A 35 8.92 11.25 12.38
C GLN A 35 8.08 10.16 11.74
N LEU A 36 7.04 10.54 11.01
CA LEU A 36 6.09 9.61 10.40
C LEU A 36 6.33 9.49 8.90
N TYR A 37 6.29 8.26 8.42
CA TYR A 37 6.46 7.87 7.03
C TYR A 37 5.21 7.15 6.55
N VAL A 38 4.85 7.34 5.29
CA VAL A 38 3.73 6.59 4.70
C VAL A 38 4.17 5.15 4.44
N ASN A 39 3.39 4.20 4.93
CA ASN A 39 3.67 2.78 4.77
C ASN A 39 3.21 2.29 3.39
N LEU A 40 4.12 2.38 2.41
CA LEU A 40 3.95 1.90 1.04
C LEU A 40 5.01 0.85 0.73
N ARG A 41 4.76 0.02 -0.29
CA ARG A 41 5.68 -1.07 -0.70
C ARG A 41 6.05 -1.93 0.51
N CYS A 42 5.02 -2.43 1.19
CA CYS A 42 5.14 -3.22 2.41
C CYS A 42 4.49 -4.59 2.23
N MET A 43 4.84 -5.51 3.12
CA MET A 43 4.21 -6.81 3.26
C MET A 43 3.76 -7.02 4.70
N GLN A 44 2.65 -7.73 4.88
CA GLN A 44 2.17 -8.18 6.17
C GLN A 44 2.39 -9.68 6.28
N PHE A 45 3.17 -10.10 7.27
CA PHE A 45 3.25 -11.51 7.64
C PHE A 45 2.08 -11.90 8.54
N THR A 46 1.38 -12.96 8.16
CA THR A 46 0.46 -13.68 9.04
C THR A 46 1.12 -14.98 9.51
N GLN A 47 0.36 -15.87 10.15
CA GLN A 47 0.93 -17.13 10.63
C GLN A 47 1.51 -18.00 9.51
N ASN A 48 0.89 -18.00 8.32
CA ASN A 48 1.20 -18.96 7.27
C ASN A 48 1.46 -18.32 5.89
N GLU A 49 1.34 -17.00 5.77
CA GLU A 49 1.46 -16.30 4.48
C GLU A 49 2.04 -14.89 4.65
N ALA A 50 2.58 -14.36 3.56
CA ALA A 50 2.95 -12.96 3.43
C ALA A 50 2.02 -12.29 2.41
N VAL A 51 1.33 -11.23 2.83
CA VAL A 51 0.44 -10.44 1.96
C VAL A 51 1.20 -9.20 1.49
N LEU A 52 1.43 -9.07 0.19
CA LEU A 52 2.08 -7.91 -0.41
C LEU A 52 1.04 -6.88 -0.84
N TYR A 53 1.34 -5.60 -0.59
CA TYR A 53 0.45 -4.51 -0.96
C TYR A 53 1.10 -3.59 -1.99
N ALA A 54 0.37 -3.32 -3.07
CA ALA A 54 0.67 -2.29 -4.05
C ALA A 54 -0.62 -1.65 -4.56
N GLY A 55 -0.49 -0.45 -5.11
CA GLY A 55 -1.61 0.31 -5.62
C GLY A 55 -1.14 1.42 -6.55
N ALA A 56 -2.06 1.91 -7.37
CA ALA A 56 -1.82 2.98 -8.33
C ALA A 56 -2.93 4.04 -8.24
N GLY A 57 -2.60 5.27 -8.59
CA GLY A 57 -3.52 6.40 -8.51
C GLY A 57 -4.29 6.54 -9.82
N ILE A 58 -5.59 6.22 -9.80
CA ILE A 58 -6.43 6.27 -11.00
C ILE A 58 -6.94 7.70 -11.26
N VAL A 59 -6.63 8.23 -12.43
CA VAL A 59 -7.11 9.53 -12.92
C VAL A 59 -7.82 9.42 -14.27
N LYS A 60 -8.48 10.48 -14.70
CA LYS A 60 -9.09 10.55 -16.03
C LYS A 60 -8.01 10.39 -17.11
N GLY A 61 -8.13 9.37 -17.95
CA GLY A 61 -7.15 9.03 -18.98
C GLY A 61 -6.15 7.93 -18.58
N SER A 62 -6.28 7.37 -17.37
CA SER A 62 -5.52 6.16 -16.99
C SER A 62 -5.91 4.99 -17.88
N ASP A 63 -4.94 4.14 -18.17
CA ASP A 63 -5.10 2.91 -18.93
C ASP A 63 -5.07 1.73 -17.96
N PRO A 64 -6.17 0.95 -17.81
CA PRO A 64 -6.24 -0.11 -16.80
C PRO A 64 -5.09 -1.13 -16.87
N GLU A 65 -4.63 -1.46 -18.08
CA GLU A 65 -3.56 -2.43 -18.28
C GLU A 65 -2.21 -1.85 -17.83
N LYS A 66 -1.95 -0.57 -18.12
CA LYS A 66 -0.73 0.10 -17.65
C LYS A 66 -0.70 0.26 -16.14
N GLU A 67 -1.83 0.62 -15.53
CA GLU A 67 -1.93 0.74 -14.07
C GLU A 67 -1.71 -0.62 -13.39
N TRP A 68 -2.26 -1.69 -13.97
CA TRP A 68 -2.02 -3.06 -13.51
C TRP A 68 -0.53 -3.41 -13.58
N GLN A 69 0.13 -3.18 -14.72
CA GLN A 69 1.56 -3.42 -14.89
C GLN A 69 2.41 -2.61 -13.90
N GLU A 70 2.04 -1.35 -13.63
CA GLU A 70 2.71 -0.52 -12.62
C GLU A 70 2.63 -1.14 -11.22
N THR A 71 1.45 -1.64 -10.82
CA THR A 71 1.31 -2.30 -9.51
C THR A 71 2.16 -3.57 -9.40
N GLN A 72 2.22 -4.38 -10.46
CA GLN A 72 3.08 -5.57 -10.53
C GLN A 72 4.57 -5.20 -10.39
N GLN A 73 5.01 -4.15 -11.10
CA GLN A 73 6.38 -3.65 -11.00
C GLN A 73 6.71 -3.14 -9.59
N LYS A 74 5.78 -2.48 -8.91
CA LYS A 74 5.96 -2.03 -7.51
C LYS A 74 6.13 -3.21 -6.54
N MET A 75 5.44 -4.32 -6.77
CA MET A 75 5.56 -5.52 -5.94
C MET A 75 6.86 -6.28 -6.19
N ARG A 76 7.41 -6.19 -7.41
CA ARG A 76 8.58 -6.96 -7.83
C ARG A 76 9.76 -6.86 -6.88
N THR A 77 10.06 -5.66 -6.36
CA THR A 77 11.16 -5.46 -5.41
C THR A 77 11.02 -6.30 -4.14
N LEU A 78 9.80 -6.45 -3.60
CA LEU A 78 9.57 -7.27 -2.41
C LEU A 78 9.61 -8.76 -2.74
N LEU A 79 9.09 -9.14 -3.91
CA LEU A 79 9.11 -10.52 -4.38
C LEU A 79 10.55 -11.01 -4.59
N ASP A 80 11.40 -10.21 -5.23
CA ASP A 80 12.81 -10.57 -5.45
C ASP A 80 13.53 -10.79 -4.09
N VAL A 81 13.21 -9.99 -3.05
CA VAL A 81 13.76 -10.19 -1.69
C VAL A 81 13.25 -11.49 -1.05
N MET A 82 12.01 -11.89 -1.33
CA MET A 82 11.47 -13.15 -0.80
C MET A 82 12.03 -14.38 -1.49
N ASP A 83 12.36 -14.29 -2.79
CA ASP A 83 12.97 -15.39 -3.54
C ASP A 83 14.41 -15.69 -3.06
N ASP A 84 15.07 -14.69 -2.46
CA ASP A 84 16.42 -14.81 -1.89
C ASP A 84 16.45 -15.36 -0.44
N LEU A 85 15.29 -15.57 0.20
CA LEU A 85 15.14 -16.07 1.58
C LEU A 85 14.95 -17.59 1.65
#